data_AF-A0A1F3XYD9-F1
#
_entry.id   AF-A0A1F3XYD9-F1
#
_cell.length_a   1.000
_cell.length_b   1.000
_cell.length_c   1.000
_cell.angle_alpha   90.00
_cell.angle_beta   90.00
_cell.angle_gamma   90.00
#
_symmetry.space_group_name_H-M   'P 1'
#
loop_
_entity.id
_entity.type
_entity.pdbx_description
1 polymer ?
#
loop_
_entity_poly.entity_id
_entity_poly.type
_entity_poly.pdbx_seq_one_letter_code
_entity_poly.pdbx_strand_id
1 'polypeptide(L)'
;MASKFFESRGQSLEKQQFTWREIVQQPFSKLNDDAFSRVRSILMNGIEFESVMFQHMLARASRDLRPHLARVRQVEQHQQKAVNWMLPPDQSPLETTIGYEQVAVEVTASIAQNEPDPYLAQVYRFGLLEDFDHLYRYSALLDRLEGKDANNILQSYTDILPGRPTIEEHRAALDNLRRPYDRRKAAPISKINVCLITAAEQQTENYYLNVGPLFSDPVARQLYAEIASIEEQHVTQYESLMDPDETVLEKWLLHEATEVYTYRSCLESESDPRLKKIWERFHEYELGHLHYVMELFKTIEKRDPEEVLPEKLPELLTFANHRSYIRSVLDAEADLRTNGMDIVKREDESSESIAYRNQVNREGSPSQAVAAGYRWIPGTELNQKIA
;
A
#
# COMPACT_ATOMS: atom_id res chain seq x y z
N MET A 1 -23.78 7.09 -19.79
CA MET A 1 -22.62 8.00 -19.97
C MET A 1 -21.75 7.81 -18.75
N ALA A 2 -20.44 7.67 -18.89
CA ALA A 2 -19.53 7.60 -17.73
C ALA A 2 -19.55 8.96 -17.01
N SER A 3 -19.66 8.95 -15.68
CA SER A 3 -19.64 10.17 -14.86
C SER A 3 -18.24 10.82 -14.89
N LYS A 4 -18.18 12.15 -14.79
CA LYS A 4 -16.90 12.84 -14.64
C LYS A 4 -16.28 12.52 -13.28
N PHE A 5 -14.95 12.51 -13.20
CA PHE A 5 -14.22 12.15 -11.97
C PHE A 5 -14.57 13.07 -10.78
N PHE A 6 -14.70 14.37 -11.04
CA PHE A 6 -14.98 15.43 -10.07
C PHE A 6 -16.33 16.13 -10.34
N GLU A 7 -17.34 15.38 -10.81
CA GLU A 7 -18.67 15.94 -11.11
C GLU A 7 -19.38 16.48 -9.85
N SER A 8 -19.32 15.72 -8.76
CA SER A 8 -19.78 16.17 -7.44
C SER A 8 -18.80 17.17 -6.85
N ARG A 9 -19.32 18.19 -6.16
CA ARG A 9 -18.52 19.18 -5.44
C ARG A 9 -18.06 18.72 -4.06
N GLY A 10 -18.63 17.63 -3.56
CA GLY A 10 -18.39 17.19 -2.19
C GLY A 10 -18.88 18.19 -1.15
N GLN A 11 -18.37 18.03 0.07
CA GLN A 11 -18.61 18.91 1.20
C GLN A 11 -17.49 19.94 1.33
N SER A 12 -17.83 21.23 1.41
CA SER A 12 -16.81 22.28 1.55
C SER A 12 -16.05 22.20 2.88
N LEU A 13 -14.77 22.56 2.87
CA LEU A 13 -13.86 22.53 4.03
C LEU A 13 -14.46 23.15 5.31
N GLU A 14 -15.23 24.24 5.22
CA GLU A 14 -15.84 24.90 6.40
C GLU A 14 -16.87 24.01 7.13
N LYS A 15 -17.48 23.08 6.39
CA LYS A 15 -18.54 22.20 6.89
C LYS A 15 -18.01 20.84 7.31
N GLN A 16 -16.75 20.54 7.03
CA GLN A 16 -16.13 19.29 7.42
C GLN A 16 -15.71 19.40 8.88
N GLN A 17 -16.45 18.72 9.75
CA GLN A 17 -16.30 18.84 11.19
C GLN A 17 -16.28 17.46 11.79
N PHE A 18 -15.57 17.29 12.90
CA PHE A 18 -15.49 16.06 13.65
C PHE A 18 -15.75 16.31 15.13
N THR A 19 -16.37 15.34 15.80
CA THR A 19 -16.29 15.23 17.26
C THR A 19 -15.38 14.07 17.65
N TRP A 20 -14.88 14.05 18.89
CA TRP A 20 -14.06 12.92 19.37
C TRP A 20 -14.78 11.58 19.28
N ARG A 21 -16.12 11.57 19.45
CA ARG A 21 -16.95 10.37 19.28
C ARG A 21 -17.11 9.96 17.81
N GLU A 22 -16.99 10.90 16.88
CA GLU A 22 -17.02 10.60 15.46
C GLU A 22 -15.66 10.13 14.92
N ILE A 23 -14.56 10.53 15.57
CA ILE A 23 -13.23 10.04 15.22
C ILE A 23 -13.08 8.59 15.71
N VAL A 24 -13.46 8.31 16.96
CA VAL A 24 -13.33 6.95 17.53
C VAL A 24 -14.61 6.16 17.27
N GLN A 25 -14.65 5.47 16.13
CA GLN A 25 -15.76 4.59 15.75
C GLN A 25 -15.65 3.22 16.42
N GLN A 26 -16.73 2.43 16.34
CA GLN A 26 -16.67 1.02 16.72
C GLN A 26 -15.68 0.28 15.79
N PRO A 27 -14.72 -0.50 16.32
CA PRO A 27 -13.83 -1.31 15.49
C PRO A 27 -14.59 -2.40 14.72
N PHE A 28 -14.05 -2.84 13.59
CA PHE A 28 -14.52 -4.09 12.95
C PHE A 28 -14.00 -5.31 13.72
N SER A 29 -14.71 -6.42 13.61
CA SER A 29 -14.35 -7.70 14.21
C SER A 29 -13.34 -8.44 13.34
N LYS A 30 -12.19 -8.83 13.91
CA LYS A 30 -11.19 -9.65 13.19
C LYS A 30 -11.69 -11.04 12.77
N LEU A 31 -12.80 -11.52 13.35
CA LEU A 31 -13.35 -12.86 13.09
C LEU A 31 -14.63 -12.83 12.23
N ASN A 32 -15.48 -11.83 12.42
CA ASN A 32 -16.82 -11.81 11.81
C ASN A 32 -16.93 -10.90 10.59
N ASP A 33 -16.16 -9.82 10.54
CA ASP A 33 -16.21 -8.89 9.43
C ASP A 33 -15.30 -9.37 8.29
N ASP A 34 -15.64 -8.98 7.07
CA ASP A 34 -14.94 -9.43 5.87
C ASP A 34 -13.48 -8.90 5.86
N ALA A 35 -12.54 -9.76 5.45
CA ALA A 35 -11.11 -9.42 5.38
C ALA A 35 -10.87 -8.20 4.48
N PHE A 36 -11.66 -7.98 3.44
CA PHE A 36 -11.51 -6.79 2.60
C PHE A 36 -11.99 -5.50 3.27
N SER A 37 -12.86 -5.55 4.29
CA SER A 37 -13.14 -4.36 5.12
C SER A 37 -11.88 -3.94 5.91
N ARG A 38 -11.07 -4.91 6.36
CA ARG A 38 -9.73 -4.65 6.94
C ARG A 38 -8.74 -4.15 5.89
N VAL A 39 -8.67 -4.79 4.70
CA VAL A 39 -7.79 -4.34 3.61
C VAL A 39 -8.06 -2.88 3.25
N ARG A 40 -9.33 -2.49 3.08
CA ARG A 40 -9.72 -1.09 2.84
C ARG A 40 -9.24 -0.16 3.95
N SER A 41 -9.43 -0.56 5.21
CA SER A 41 -9.05 0.26 6.36
C SER A 41 -7.54 0.45 6.46
N ILE A 42 -6.75 -0.60 6.23
CA ILE A 42 -5.28 -0.52 6.23
C ILE A 42 -4.79 0.33 5.06
N LEU A 43 -5.30 0.08 3.84
CA LEU A 43 -4.96 0.86 2.65
C LEU A 43 -5.27 2.35 2.86
N MET A 44 -6.50 2.69 3.27
CA MET A 44 -6.90 4.08 3.45
C MET A 44 -6.10 4.78 4.55
N ASN A 45 -5.67 4.07 5.59
CA ASN A 45 -4.73 4.64 6.57
C ASN A 45 -3.37 4.98 5.93
N GLY A 46 -2.86 4.14 5.02
CA GLY A 46 -1.64 4.43 4.27
C GLY A 46 -1.76 5.67 3.40
N ILE A 47 -2.85 5.76 2.63
CA ILE A 47 -3.15 6.92 1.77
C ILE A 47 -3.22 8.22 2.57
N GLU A 48 -3.99 8.22 3.66
CA GLU A 48 -4.14 9.40 4.53
C GLU A 48 -2.84 9.74 5.28
N PHE A 49 -2.05 8.72 5.67
CA PHE A 49 -0.74 8.94 6.28
C PHE A 49 0.21 9.65 5.32
N GLU A 50 0.28 9.18 4.09
CA GLU A 50 1.15 9.74 3.05
C GLU A 50 0.70 11.19 2.71
N SER A 51 -0.59 11.44 2.49
CA SER A 51 -1.11 12.80 2.21
C SER A 51 -0.77 13.80 3.34
N VAL A 52 -0.99 13.40 4.60
CA VAL A 52 -0.62 14.22 5.77
C VAL A 52 0.89 14.50 5.82
N MET A 53 1.72 13.50 5.52
CA MET A 53 3.17 13.61 5.51
C MET A 53 3.70 14.48 4.36
N PHE A 54 3.16 14.30 3.16
CA PHE A 54 3.40 15.14 1.99
C PHE A 54 3.09 16.61 2.32
N GLN A 55 1.92 16.89 2.88
CA GLN A 55 1.54 18.26 3.23
C GLN A 55 2.44 18.87 4.31
N HIS A 56 2.94 18.07 5.26
CA HIS A 56 3.94 18.51 6.23
C HIS A 56 5.28 18.83 5.56
N MET A 57 5.76 17.98 4.66
CA MET A 57 6.96 18.20 3.87
C MET A 57 6.85 19.50 3.08
N LEU A 58 5.73 19.70 2.40
CA LEU A 58 5.49 20.89 1.62
C LEU A 58 5.38 22.16 2.48
N ALA A 59 4.69 22.08 3.63
CA ALA A 59 4.59 23.22 4.55
C ALA A 59 5.95 23.67 5.08
N ARG A 60 6.93 22.76 5.21
CA ARG A 60 8.31 23.13 5.57
C ARG A 60 9.00 23.93 4.47
N ALA A 61 8.70 23.64 3.20
CA ALA A 61 9.32 24.27 2.03
C ALA A 61 8.57 25.49 1.46
N SER A 62 7.28 25.68 1.77
CA SER A 62 6.44 26.69 1.10
C SER A 62 5.73 27.63 2.07
N ARG A 63 6.17 28.90 2.12
CA ARG A 63 5.56 29.92 2.99
C ARG A 63 4.10 30.20 2.65
N ASP A 64 3.80 30.40 1.36
CA ASP A 64 2.49 30.89 0.91
C ASP A 64 1.43 29.79 0.91
N LEU A 65 1.84 28.53 0.78
CA LEU A 65 0.93 27.37 0.84
C LEU A 65 0.60 26.94 2.29
N ARG A 66 1.36 27.37 3.30
CA ARG A 66 1.15 26.96 4.71
C ARG A 66 -0.28 27.12 5.20
N PRO A 67 -0.99 28.25 4.97
CA PRO A 67 -2.37 28.40 5.44
C PRO A 67 -3.33 27.41 4.77
N HIS A 68 -3.11 27.13 3.48
CA HIS A 68 -3.91 26.20 2.69
C HIS A 68 -3.69 24.75 3.17
N LEU A 69 -2.43 24.34 3.28
CA LEU A 69 -2.03 23.02 3.77
C LEU A 69 -2.49 22.79 5.22
N ALA A 70 -2.40 23.80 6.08
CA ALA A 70 -2.85 23.68 7.46
C ALA A 70 -4.36 23.46 7.56
N ARG A 71 -5.13 24.03 6.64
CA ARG A 71 -6.58 23.93 6.62
C ARG A 71 -7.07 22.57 6.14
N VAL A 72 -6.50 22.06 5.05
CA VAL A 72 -6.82 20.75 4.50
C VAL A 72 -6.36 19.65 5.46
N ARG A 73 -5.08 19.63 5.84
CA ARG A 73 -4.52 18.66 6.79
C ARG A 73 -5.22 18.60 8.15
N GLN A 74 -5.90 19.67 8.61
CA GLN A 74 -6.68 19.62 9.85
C GLN A 74 -7.78 18.57 9.80
N VAL A 75 -8.38 18.38 8.62
CA VAL A 75 -9.46 17.43 8.34
C VAL A 75 -8.87 16.03 8.11
N GLU A 76 -7.95 15.88 7.16
CA GLU A 76 -7.33 14.59 6.82
C GLU A 76 -6.71 13.88 8.02
N GLN A 77 -5.97 14.59 8.88
CA GLN A 77 -5.40 13.93 10.07
C GLN A 77 -6.48 13.37 11.02
N HIS A 78 -7.73 13.84 10.97
CA HIS A 78 -8.86 13.20 11.65
C HIS A 78 -9.43 12.02 10.87
N GLN A 79 -9.46 12.07 9.55
CA GLN A 79 -9.84 10.94 8.68
C GLN A 79 -8.88 9.78 8.89
N GLN A 80 -7.56 10.03 8.78
CA GLN A 80 -6.50 9.09 9.12
C GLN A 80 -6.74 8.40 10.46
N LYS A 81 -7.02 9.17 11.52
CA LYS A 81 -7.27 8.62 12.87
C LYS A 81 -8.53 7.77 12.88
N ALA A 82 -9.61 8.25 12.28
CA ALA A 82 -10.87 7.54 12.24
C ALA A 82 -10.75 6.21 11.51
N VAL A 83 -10.06 6.20 10.36
CA VAL A 83 -9.80 4.99 9.56
C VAL A 83 -8.90 4.01 10.32
N ASN A 84 -7.74 4.46 10.80
CA ASN A 84 -6.78 3.60 11.50
C ASN A 84 -7.38 2.97 12.76
N TRP A 85 -8.18 3.73 13.51
CA TRP A 85 -8.78 3.27 14.77
C TRP A 85 -9.99 2.34 14.59
N MET A 86 -10.33 1.98 13.35
CA MET A 86 -11.26 0.88 13.09
C MET A 86 -10.60 -0.50 13.26
N LEU A 87 -9.27 -0.56 13.32
CA LEU A 87 -8.54 -1.80 13.59
C LEU A 87 -8.93 -2.37 14.97
N PRO A 88 -9.22 -3.68 15.04
CA PRO A 88 -9.66 -4.33 16.27
C PRO A 88 -8.57 -4.32 17.35
N PRO A 89 -8.90 -3.94 18.60
CA PRO A 89 -7.93 -3.89 19.70
C PRO A 89 -7.47 -5.26 20.19
N ASP A 90 -8.17 -6.34 19.78
CA ASP A 90 -7.82 -7.72 20.11
C ASP A 90 -6.95 -8.41 19.05
N GLN A 91 -6.47 -7.68 18.03
CA GLN A 91 -5.42 -8.17 17.12
C GLN A 91 -4.03 -8.07 17.76
N SER A 92 -3.25 -9.15 17.67
CA SER A 92 -1.81 -9.08 17.98
C SER A 92 -1.08 -8.27 16.89
N PRO A 93 0.10 -7.70 17.19
CA PRO A 93 0.88 -7.01 16.17
C PRO A 93 1.20 -7.91 14.95
N LEU A 94 1.37 -9.21 15.16
CA LEU A 94 1.62 -10.16 14.07
C LEU A 94 0.35 -10.47 13.27
N GLU A 95 -0.83 -10.55 13.91
CA GLU A 95 -2.11 -10.64 13.18
C GLU A 95 -2.37 -9.39 12.32
N THR A 96 -2.02 -8.20 12.83
CA THR A 96 -2.10 -6.96 12.04
C THR A 96 -1.10 -6.96 10.89
N THR A 97 0.11 -7.51 11.09
CA THR A 97 1.12 -7.70 10.03
C THR A 97 0.56 -8.55 8.89
N ILE A 98 -0.10 -9.68 9.18
CA ILE A 98 -0.78 -10.48 8.14
C ILE A 98 -1.82 -9.65 7.36
N GLY A 99 -2.48 -8.70 8.02
CA GLY A 99 -3.39 -7.75 7.37
C GLY A 99 -2.69 -6.77 6.42
N TYR A 100 -1.52 -6.25 6.79
CA TYR A 100 -0.69 -5.40 5.92
C TYR A 100 -0.20 -6.17 4.69
N GLU A 101 0.31 -7.38 4.88
CA GLU A 101 0.74 -8.26 3.79
C GLU A 101 -0.42 -8.59 2.83
N GLN A 102 -1.63 -8.78 3.36
CA GLN A 102 -2.82 -8.97 2.52
C GLN A 102 -3.14 -7.74 1.67
N VAL A 103 -2.89 -6.52 2.19
CA VAL A 103 -3.04 -5.28 1.41
C VAL A 103 -2.01 -5.26 0.29
N ALA A 104 -0.73 -5.45 0.62
CA ALA A 104 0.37 -5.44 -0.35
C ALA A 104 0.11 -6.45 -1.49
N VAL A 105 -0.30 -7.67 -1.16
CA VAL A 105 -0.63 -8.69 -2.17
C VAL A 105 -1.87 -8.32 -3.01
N GLU A 106 -3.03 -8.08 -2.40
CA GLU A 106 -4.29 -7.99 -3.15
C GLU A 106 -4.45 -6.64 -3.87
N VAL A 107 -3.94 -5.55 -3.30
CA VAL A 107 -3.98 -4.22 -3.92
C VAL A 107 -3.00 -4.15 -5.09
N THR A 108 -1.77 -4.62 -4.90
CA THR A 108 -0.77 -4.64 -5.98
C THR A 108 -1.19 -5.56 -7.11
N ALA A 109 -1.80 -6.71 -6.83
CA ALA A 109 -2.37 -7.57 -7.86
C ALA A 109 -3.47 -6.88 -8.68
N SER A 110 -4.40 -6.20 -8.00
CA SER A 110 -5.49 -5.44 -8.63
C SER A 110 -4.96 -4.33 -9.54
N ILE A 111 -3.97 -3.58 -9.08
CA ILE A 111 -3.32 -2.51 -9.84
C ILE A 111 -2.55 -3.08 -11.03
N ALA A 112 -1.70 -4.08 -10.81
CA ALA A 112 -0.89 -4.69 -11.85
C ALA A 112 -1.73 -5.28 -13.00
N GLN A 113 -2.90 -5.85 -12.67
CA GLN A 113 -3.80 -6.44 -13.66
C GLN A 113 -4.48 -5.39 -14.55
N ASN A 114 -4.72 -4.19 -14.03
CA ASN A 114 -5.46 -3.13 -14.71
C ASN A 114 -4.58 -1.97 -15.20
N GLU A 115 -3.27 -2.02 -14.95
CA GLU A 115 -2.32 -0.99 -15.35
C GLU A 115 -2.13 -0.95 -16.88
N PRO A 116 -2.44 0.18 -17.54
CA PRO A 116 -2.30 0.31 -18.99
C PRO A 116 -0.85 0.39 -19.47
N ASP A 117 0.10 0.85 -18.65
CA ASP A 117 1.52 0.89 -19.01
C ASP A 117 2.20 -0.46 -18.73
N PRO A 118 2.70 -1.18 -19.75
CA PRO A 118 3.29 -2.49 -19.55
C PRO A 118 4.52 -2.52 -18.64
N TYR A 119 5.29 -1.42 -18.60
CA TYR A 119 6.46 -1.33 -17.73
C TYR A 119 6.03 -1.12 -16.28
N LEU A 120 5.08 -0.21 -16.00
CA LEU A 120 4.54 -0.05 -14.65
C LEU A 120 3.89 -1.34 -14.16
N ALA A 121 3.11 -2.00 -15.01
CA ALA A 121 2.50 -3.29 -14.70
C ALA A 121 3.55 -4.35 -14.32
N GLN A 122 4.70 -4.38 -15.01
CA GLN A 122 5.82 -5.28 -14.69
C GLN A 122 6.46 -4.93 -13.35
N VAL A 123 6.63 -3.65 -13.03
CA VAL A 123 7.18 -3.22 -11.73
C VAL A 123 6.26 -3.62 -10.58
N TYR A 124 4.95 -3.45 -10.73
CA TYR A 124 3.97 -3.89 -9.73
C TYR A 124 4.00 -5.40 -9.54
N ARG A 125 4.06 -6.18 -10.63
CA ARG A 125 4.19 -7.65 -10.53
C ARG A 125 5.49 -8.07 -9.86
N PHE A 126 6.58 -7.33 -10.06
CA PHE A 126 7.84 -7.62 -9.40
C PHE A 126 7.73 -7.48 -7.88
N GLY A 127 7.20 -6.36 -7.37
CA GLY A 127 7.00 -6.15 -5.93
C GLY A 127 5.97 -7.12 -5.33
N LEU A 128 4.86 -7.36 -6.04
CA LEU A 128 3.83 -8.34 -5.65
C LEU A 128 4.41 -9.71 -5.28
N LEU A 129 5.43 -10.17 -6.00
CA LEU A 129 6.04 -11.47 -5.75
C LEU A 129 6.89 -11.51 -4.47
N GLU A 130 7.42 -10.36 -4.05
CA GLU A 130 8.16 -10.16 -2.80
C GLU A 130 7.17 -10.14 -1.62
N ASP A 131 6.14 -9.29 -1.68
CA ASP A 131 5.07 -9.21 -0.68
C ASP A 131 4.36 -10.56 -0.46
N PHE A 132 4.17 -11.32 -1.55
CA PHE A 132 3.57 -12.64 -1.47
C PHE A 132 4.45 -13.64 -0.68
N ASP A 133 5.79 -13.53 -0.77
CA ASP A 133 6.70 -14.32 0.07
C ASP A 133 6.71 -13.81 1.50
N HIS A 134 6.64 -12.49 1.73
CA HIS A 134 6.57 -11.90 3.08
C HIS A 134 5.35 -12.39 3.85
N LEU A 135 4.18 -12.41 3.20
CA LEU A 135 2.97 -13.03 3.75
C LEU A 135 3.22 -14.47 4.22
N TYR A 136 3.93 -15.27 3.41
CA TYR A 136 4.32 -16.62 3.77
C TYR A 136 5.29 -16.66 4.98
N ARG A 137 6.28 -15.76 5.04
CA ARG A 137 7.23 -15.67 6.16
C ARG A 137 6.56 -15.28 7.47
N TYR A 138 5.68 -14.28 7.44
CA TYR A 138 4.93 -13.87 8.62
C TYR A 138 3.86 -14.88 9.03
N SER A 139 3.28 -15.63 8.07
CA SER A 139 2.41 -16.76 8.39
C SER A 139 3.16 -17.86 9.15
N ALA A 140 4.39 -18.16 8.74
CA ALA A 140 5.26 -19.08 9.48
C ALA A 140 5.64 -18.54 10.87
N LEU A 141 5.88 -17.23 11.00
CA LEU A 141 6.15 -16.62 12.31
C LEU A 141 4.94 -16.69 13.23
N LEU A 142 3.73 -16.44 12.69
CA LEU A 142 2.48 -16.43 13.45
C LEU A 142 2.17 -17.82 14.00
N ASP A 143 2.33 -18.85 13.18
CA ASP A 143 2.22 -20.25 13.62
C ASP A 143 3.23 -20.57 14.73
N ARG A 144 4.51 -20.22 14.51
CA ARG A 144 5.59 -20.53 15.45
C ARG A 144 5.44 -19.84 16.81
N LEU A 145 5.04 -18.57 16.83
CA LEU A 145 4.98 -17.78 18.07
C LEU A 145 3.64 -17.88 18.79
N GLU A 146 2.56 -17.96 18.03
CA GLU A 146 1.20 -17.86 18.58
C GLU A 146 0.37 -19.13 18.36
N GLY A 147 0.85 -20.09 17.56
CA GLY A 147 0.10 -21.32 17.24
C GLY A 147 -1.18 -21.04 16.45
N LYS A 148 -1.21 -19.96 15.66
CA LYS A 148 -2.39 -19.49 14.94
C LYS A 148 -2.20 -19.67 13.44
N ASP A 149 -3.27 -20.07 12.76
CA ASP A 149 -3.34 -20.02 11.30
C ASP A 149 -3.64 -18.59 10.82
N ALA A 150 -2.74 -18.06 9.99
CA ALA A 150 -2.89 -16.77 9.32
C ALA A 150 -4.15 -16.71 8.45
N ASN A 151 -4.66 -17.85 8.00
CA ASN A 151 -5.89 -17.91 7.22
C ASN A 151 -7.14 -17.45 7.99
N ASN A 152 -7.11 -17.43 9.33
CA ASN A 152 -8.16 -16.80 10.14
C ASN A 152 -8.24 -15.29 9.91
N ILE A 153 -7.12 -14.68 9.55
CA ILE A 153 -7.04 -13.29 9.14
C ILE A 153 -7.40 -13.20 7.66
N LEU A 154 -6.72 -13.96 6.78
CA LEU A 154 -6.89 -13.85 5.32
C LEU A 154 -8.26 -14.30 4.79
N GLN A 155 -9.01 -15.08 5.56
CA GLN A 155 -10.32 -15.64 5.20
C GLN A 155 -10.32 -16.42 3.88
N SER A 156 -9.19 -17.09 3.56
CA SER A 156 -8.98 -17.88 2.34
C SER A 156 -9.05 -17.09 1.02
N TYR A 157 -9.08 -15.77 1.07
CA TYR A 157 -9.03 -14.92 -0.13
C TYR A 157 -7.63 -14.91 -0.73
N THR A 158 -6.59 -14.96 0.10
CA THR A 158 -5.19 -14.90 -0.31
C THR A 158 -4.51 -16.24 -0.03
N ASP A 159 -3.74 -16.76 -0.99
CA ASP A 159 -2.98 -18.00 -0.83
C ASP A 159 -1.78 -17.77 0.12
N ILE A 160 -1.45 -18.77 0.93
CA ILE A 160 -0.22 -18.79 1.75
C ILE A 160 0.75 -19.77 1.08
N LEU A 161 1.58 -19.25 0.18
CA LEU A 161 2.59 -20.01 -0.57
C LEU A 161 3.86 -19.17 -0.70
N PRO A 162 5.04 -19.79 -0.89
CA PRO A 162 6.27 -19.04 -1.18
C PRO A 162 6.13 -18.20 -2.46
N GLY A 163 6.68 -16.99 -2.42
CA GLY A 163 6.78 -16.08 -3.55
C GLY A 163 8.19 -16.06 -4.15
N ARG A 164 8.64 -14.89 -4.60
CA ARG A 164 10.07 -14.65 -4.83
C ARG A 164 10.76 -14.75 -3.45
N PRO A 165 11.77 -15.60 -3.24
CA PRO A 165 12.25 -15.83 -1.87
C PRO A 165 12.87 -14.58 -1.23
N THR A 166 12.49 -14.20 -0.01
CA THR A 166 13.03 -13.03 0.74
C THR A 166 14.55 -12.95 0.78
N ILE A 167 15.24 -14.09 0.86
CA ILE A 167 16.70 -14.14 0.82
C ILE A 167 17.29 -13.60 -0.50
N GLU A 168 16.54 -13.70 -1.60
CA GLU A 168 16.90 -13.23 -2.94
C GLU A 168 16.54 -11.75 -3.16
N GLU A 169 15.84 -11.10 -2.22
CA GLU A 169 15.18 -9.81 -2.45
C GLU A 169 16.07 -8.59 -2.32
N HIS A 170 17.16 -8.71 -1.56
CA HIS A 170 18.08 -7.62 -1.28
C HIS A 170 18.78 -7.12 -2.55
N ARG A 171 18.52 -5.85 -2.90
CA ARG A 171 19.09 -5.17 -4.07
C ARG A 171 19.99 -4.01 -3.68
N ALA A 172 20.95 -3.67 -4.55
CA ALA A 172 21.74 -2.47 -4.39
C ALA A 172 20.88 -1.22 -4.59
N ALA A 173 21.23 -0.12 -3.90
CA ALA A 173 20.42 1.10 -3.87
C ALA A 173 20.02 1.64 -5.26
N LEU A 174 20.93 1.65 -6.25
CA LEU A 174 20.62 2.13 -7.59
C LEU A 174 19.73 1.18 -8.41
N ASP A 175 19.71 -0.11 -8.05
CA ASP A 175 18.88 -1.12 -8.69
C ASP A 175 17.45 -1.15 -8.12
N ASN A 176 17.15 -0.29 -7.14
CA ASN A 176 15.79 -0.04 -6.65
C ASN A 176 15.05 1.01 -7.49
N LEU A 177 15.78 1.93 -8.14
CA LEU A 177 15.19 3.00 -8.94
C LEU A 177 14.48 2.47 -10.19
N ARG A 178 13.43 3.14 -10.63
CA ARG A 178 12.66 2.81 -11.84
C ARG A 178 12.57 4.01 -12.78
N ARG A 179 12.15 3.74 -14.02
CA ARG A 179 11.89 4.81 -14.99
C ARG A 179 10.61 5.53 -14.58
N PRO A 180 10.64 6.85 -14.35
CA PRO A 180 9.43 7.60 -14.07
C PRO A 180 8.49 7.57 -15.28
N TYR A 181 7.18 7.62 -15.02
CA TYR A 181 6.23 7.89 -16.10
C TYR A 181 6.44 9.30 -16.66
N ASP A 182 6.04 9.55 -17.92
CA ASP A 182 6.02 10.90 -18.49
C ASP A 182 4.71 11.58 -18.10
N ARG A 183 4.76 12.61 -17.26
CA ARG A 183 3.58 13.33 -16.73
C ARG A 183 2.63 13.85 -17.80
N ARG A 184 3.08 14.06 -19.05
CA ARG A 184 2.25 14.55 -20.17
C ARG A 184 1.60 13.43 -20.96
N LYS A 185 2.09 12.19 -20.84
CA LYS A 185 1.64 11.04 -21.65
C LYS A 185 1.00 9.94 -20.83
N ALA A 186 1.39 9.78 -19.57
CA ALA A 186 0.89 8.75 -18.68
C ALA A 186 -0.63 8.83 -18.56
N ALA A 187 -1.29 7.67 -18.55
CA ALA A 187 -2.71 7.63 -18.27
C ALA A 187 -2.95 8.17 -16.84
N PRO A 188 -4.00 8.96 -16.59
CA PRO A 188 -4.28 9.48 -15.26
C PRO A 188 -4.38 8.41 -14.17
N ILE A 189 -4.91 7.22 -14.52
CA ILE A 189 -4.98 6.08 -13.60
C ILE A 189 -3.59 5.56 -13.21
N SER A 190 -2.61 5.55 -14.12
CA SER A 190 -1.23 5.15 -13.80
C SER A 190 -0.62 6.06 -12.73
N LYS A 191 -0.90 7.36 -12.77
CA LYS A 191 -0.43 8.32 -11.76
C LYS A 191 -1.06 8.05 -10.40
N ILE A 192 -2.38 7.80 -10.38
CA ILE A 192 -3.12 7.42 -9.16
C ILE A 192 -2.57 6.10 -8.60
N ASN A 193 -2.35 5.09 -9.44
CA ASN A 193 -1.82 3.80 -9.04
C ASN A 193 -0.44 3.93 -8.39
N VAL A 194 0.46 4.75 -8.95
CA VAL A 194 1.78 5.04 -8.36
C VAL A 194 1.65 5.70 -6.99
N CYS A 195 0.83 6.75 -6.85
CA CYS A 195 0.58 7.40 -5.55
C CYS A 195 0.02 6.40 -4.53
N LEU A 196 -0.96 5.60 -4.96
CA LEU A 196 -1.65 4.64 -4.12
C LEU A 196 -0.69 3.58 -3.57
N ILE A 197 0.08 2.93 -4.44
CA ILE A 197 0.98 1.86 -3.97
C ILE A 197 2.14 2.41 -3.14
N THR A 198 2.68 3.58 -3.50
CA THR A 198 3.76 4.22 -2.72
C THR A 198 3.29 4.50 -1.29
N ALA A 199 2.06 5.01 -1.13
CA ALA A 199 1.49 5.28 0.19
C ALA A 199 1.22 4.00 1.00
N ALA A 200 0.81 2.92 0.34
CA ALA A 200 0.61 1.62 0.98
C ALA A 200 1.94 1.08 1.54
N GLU A 201 2.99 1.02 0.72
CA GLU A 201 4.31 0.52 1.12
C GLU A 201 4.96 1.35 2.21
N GLN A 202 4.91 2.68 2.09
CA GLN A 202 5.49 3.57 3.09
C GLN A 202 4.83 3.37 4.47
N GLN A 203 3.53 3.10 4.51
CA GLN A 203 2.84 2.84 5.76
C GLN A 203 3.12 1.42 6.29
N THR A 204 3.34 0.42 5.42
CA THR A 204 3.81 -0.92 5.80
C THR A 204 5.19 -0.85 6.46
N GLU A 205 6.16 -0.19 5.82
CA GLU A 205 7.51 0.01 6.36
C GLU A 205 7.46 0.73 7.73
N ASN A 206 6.73 1.84 7.80
CA ASN A 206 6.53 2.59 9.04
C ASN A 206 5.93 1.72 10.16
N TYR A 207 4.98 0.84 9.83
CA TYR A 207 4.40 -0.09 10.79
C TYR A 207 5.46 -1.08 11.31
N TYR A 208 6.26 -1.69 10.43
CA TYR A 208 7.31 -2.65 10.82
C TYR A 208 8.40 -2.04 11.69
N LEU A 209 8.81 -0.80 11.40
CA LEU A 209 9.79 -0.08 12.22
C LEU A 209 9.30 0.17 13.65
N ASN A 210 7.99 0.34 13.85
CA ASN A 210 7.40 0.56 15.18
C ASN A 210 7.06 -0.75 15.91
N VAL A 211 6.73 -1.81 15.17
CA VAL A 211 6.27 -3.09 15.74
C VAL A 211 7.38 -4.10 15.96
N GLY A 212 8.37 -4.18 15.07
CA GLY A 212 9.51 -5.09 15.21
C GLY A 212 10.23 -5.01 16.57
N PRO A 213 10.46 -3.80 17.14
CA PRO A 213 11.06 -3.65 18.46
C PRO A 213 10.24 -4.20 19.63
N LEU A 214 8.94 -4.45 19.46
CA LEU A 214 8.04 -4.95 20.52
C LEU A 214 8.20 -6.45 20.79
N PHE A 215 8.79 -7.21 19.87
CA PHE A 215 9.00 -8.64 20.05
C PHE A 215 10.20 -8.94 20.96
N SER A 216 10.02 -9.93 21.84
CA SER A 216 11.10 -10.50 22.66
C SER A 216 11.85 -11.63 21.95
N ASP A 217 11.22 -12.32 21.01
CA ASP A 217 11.85 -13.38 20.21
C ASP A 217 12.91 -12.78 19.26
N PRO A 218 14.18 -13.20 19.33
CA PRO A 218 15.24 -12.64 18.49
C PRO A 218 15.02 -12.85 16.99
N VAL A 219 14.45 -13.99 16.59
CA VAL A 219 14.23 -14.32 15.19
C VAL A 219 13.09 -13.47 14.63
N ALA A 220 12.04 -13.23 15.40
CA ALA A 220 10.98 -12.29 15.04
C ALA A 220 11.54 -10.88 14.78
N ARG A 221 12.36 -10.36 15.70
CA ARG A 221 13.01 -9.05 15.55
C ARG A 221 13.87 -8.97 14.28
N GLN A 222 14.59 -10.05 13.99
CA GLN A 222 15.41 -10.13 12.79
C GLN A 222 14.57 -10.22 11.51
N LEU A 223 13.43 -10.93 11.52
CA LEU A 223 12.52 -10.99 10.38
C LEU A 223 11.93 -9.61 10.06
N TYR A 224 11.41 -8.91 11.07
CA TYR A 224 10.91 -7.54 10.87
C TYR A 224 12.01 -6.60 10.37
N ALA A 225 13.25 -6.76 10.84
CA ALA A 225 14.36 -5.94 10.35
C ALA A 225 14.75 -6.28 8.89
N GLU A 226 14.71 -7.56 8.50
CA GLU A 226 14.98 -8.01 7.12
C GLU A 226 13.92 -7.47 6.16
N ILE A 227 12.65 -7.69 6.48
CA ILE A 227 11.53 -7.31 5.61
C ILE A 227 11.34 -5.80 5.59
N ALA A 228 11.44 -5.08 6.72
CA ALA A 228 11.40 -3.61 6.71
C ALA A 228 12.52 -2.99 5.84
N SER A 229 13.70 -3.63 5.76
CA SER A 229 14.76 -3.20 4.85
C SER A 229 14.44 -3.46 3.37
N ILE A 230 13.49 -4.34 3.07
CA ILE A 230 12.97 -4.61 1.72
C ILE A 230 11.82 -3.65 1.42
N GLU A 231 10.95 -3.34 2.39
CA GLU A 231 9.90 -2.34 2.19
C GLU A 231 10.47 -0.97 1.83
N GLU A 232 11.61 -0.57 2.40
CA GLU A 232 12.32 0.64 1.95
C GLU A 232 12.76 0.56 0.46
N GLN A 233 13.09 -0.64 -0.04
CA GLN A 233 13.36 -0.85 -1.46
C GLN A 233 12.07 -0.70 -2.29
N HIS A 234 10.94 -1.17 -1.79
CA HIS A 234 9.62 -0.98 -2.41
C HIS A 234 9.23 0.50 -2.45
N VAL A 235 9.42 1.24 -1.36
CA VAL A 235 9.20 2.69 -1.30
C VAL A 235 10.06 3.40 -2.35
N THR A 236 11.38 3.16 -2.36
CA THR A 236 12.30 3.72 -3.37
C THR A 236 11.87 3.35 -4.80
N GLN A 237 11.43 2.10 -5.00
CA GLN A 237 10.97 1.61 -6.29
C GLN A 237 9.75 2.36 -6.78
N TYR A 238 8.70 2.47 -5.97
CA TYR A 238 7.45 3.08 -6.39
C TYR A 238 7.50 4.61 -6.42
N GLU A 239 8.20 5.26 -5.49
CA GLU A 239 8.33 6.72 -5.52
C GLU A 239 9.09 7.19 -6.77
N SER A 240 10.07 6.41 -7.24
CA SER A 240 10.84 6.73 -8.45
C SER A 240 10.03 6.57 -9.75
N LEU A 241 8.85 5.96 -9.70
CA LEU A 241 7.90 5.95 -10.81
C LEU A 241 7.22 7.31 -10.97
N MET A 242 7.14 8.13 -9.92
CA MET A 242 6.56 9.46 -9.98
C MET A 242 7.42 10.37 -10.85
N ASP A 243 6.79 11.14 -11.74
CA ASP A 243 7.53 12.05 -12.62
C ASP A 243 8.18 13.18 -11.78
N PRO A 244 9.52 13.36 -11.87
CA PRO A 244 10.25 14.35 -11.09
C PRO A 244 10.03 15.79 -11.56
N ASP A 245 9.50 15.98 -12.78
CA ASP A 245 9.21 17.29 -13.36
C ASP A 245 7.80 17.78 -13.02
N GLU A 246 6.96 17.00 -12.32
CA GLU A 246 5.69 17.49 -11.78
C GLU A 246 5.89 18.62 -10.77
N THR A 247 5.07 19.66 -10.87
CA THR A 247 5.10 20.72 -9.88
C THR A 247 4.53 20.21 -8.56
N VAL A 248 4.83 20.94 -7.50
CA VAL A 248 4.28 20.68 -6.17
C VAL A 248 2.74 20.65 -6.16
N LEU A 249 2.07 21.55 -6.88
CA LEU A 249 0.60 21.58 -6.89
C LEU A 249 0.01 20.49 -7.78
N GLU A 250 0.74 20.01 -8.79
CA GLU A 250 0.35 18.79 -9.52
C GLU A 250 0.43 17.57 -8.61
N LYS A 251 1.52 17.44 -7.85
CA LYS A 251 1.65 16.38 -6.86
C LYS A 251 0.52 16.45 -5.85
N TRP A 252 0.23 17.63 -5.30
CA TRP A 252 -0.90 17.78 -4.37
C TRP A 252 -2.23 17.37 -5.02
N LEU A 253 -2.54 17.82 -6.25
CA LEU A 253 -3.73 17.38 -6.98
C LEU A 253 -3.81 15.86 -7.15
N LEU A 254 -2.68 15.19 -7.37
CA LEU A 254 -2.63 13.74 -7.51
C LEU A 254 -2.89 13.00 -6.18
N HIS A 255 -2.47 13.56 -5.04
CA HIS A 255 -2.79 13.00 -3.72
C HIS A 255 -4.30 13.06 -3.47
N GLU A 256 -4.89 14.24 -3.65
CA GLU A 256 -6.33 14.48 -3.51
C GLU A 256 -7.15 13.59 -4.46
N ALA A 257 -6.69 13.42 -5.70
CA ALA A 257 -7.32 12.52 -6.66
C ALA A 257 -7.22 11.05 -6.22
N THR A 258 -6.09 10.65 -5.66
CA THR A 258 -5.88 9.29 -5.15
C THR A 258 -6.80 9.02 -3.95
N GLU A 259 -6.96 9.98 -3.06
CA GLU A 259 -7.90 9.92 -1.93
C GLU A 259 -9.35 9.79 -2.41
N VAL A 260 -9.80 10.67 -3.31
CA VAL A 260 -11.15 10.61 -3.93
C VAL A 260 -11.40 9.25 -4.59
N TYR A 261 -10.45 8.77 -5.41
CA TYR A 261 -10.56 7.50 -6.13
C TYR A 261 -10.64 6.31 -5.18
N THR A 262 -9.81 6.28 -4.15
CA THR A 262 -9.70 5.13 -3.25
C THR A 262 -10.89 5.07 -2.30
N TYR A 263 -11.35 6.20 -1.76
CA TYR A 263 -12.59 6.24 -0.99
C TYR A 263 -13.81 5.85 -1.82
N ARG A 264 -13.87 6.25 -3.10
CA ARG A 264 -14.93 5.80 -4.01
C ARG A 264 -14.91 4.30 -4.20
N SER A 265 -13.73 3.72 -4.42
CA SER A 265 -13.54 2.27 -4.57
C SER A 265 -13.95 1.51 -3.30
N CYS A 266 -13.62 2.04 -2.12
CA CYS A 266 -14.06 1.50 -0.83
C CYS A 266 -15.59 1.56 -0.70
N LEU A 267 -16.20 2.72 -0.97
CA LEU A 267 -17.64 2.95 -0.86
C LEU A 267 -18.46 1.98 -1.75
N GLU A 268 -18.05 1.81 -2.99
CA GLU A 268 -18.78 0.98 -3.96
C GLU A 268 -18.75 -0.51 -3.58
N SER A 269 -17.65 -0.97 -3.02
CA SER A 269 -17.42 -2.40 -2.75
C SER A 269 -17.62 -2.82 -1.29
N GLU A 270 -17.74 -1.88 -0.35
CA GLU A 270 -17.96 -2.19 1.07
C GLU A 270 -19.34 -2.81 1.32
N SER A 271 -19.34 -3.94 2.03
CA SER A 271 -20.53 -4.68 2.42
C SER A 271 -21.06 -4.30 3.81
N ASP A 272 -20.20 -3.89 4.75
CA ASP A 272 -20.66 -3.45 6.08
C ASP A 272 -21.31 -2.05 5.97
N PRO A 273 -22.64 -1.92 6.21
CA PRO A 273 -23.33 -0.63 6.09
C PRO A 273 -22.82 0.45 7.07
N ARG A 274 -22.17 0.06 8.16
CA ARG A 274 -21.56 0.99 9.13
C ARG A 274 -20.27 1.58 8.55
N LEU A 275 -19.37 0.75 8.03
CA LEU A 275 -18.14 1.19 7.40
C LEU A 275 -18.42 1.97 6.12
N LYS A 276 -19.42 1.53 5.34
CA LYS A 276 -19.85 2.20 4.12
C LYS A 276 -20.21 3.67 4.33
N LYS A 277 -20.85 4.02 5.45
CA LYS A 277 -21.18 5.41 5.81
C LYS A 277 -19.94 6.27 6.10
N ILE A 278 -18.87 5.65 6.62
CA ILE A 278 -17.60 6.34 6.86
C ILE A 278 -16.95 6.62 5.50
N TRP A 279 -16.88 5.63 4.62
CA TRP A 279 -16.38 5.78 3.25
C TRP A 279 -17.15 6.83 2.45
N GLU A 280 -18.48 6.86 2.56
CA GLU A 280 -19.33 7.88 1.92
C GLU A 280 -19.00 9.28 2.42
N ARG A 281 -18.90 9.47 3.74
CA ARG A 281 -18.56 10.76 4.34
C ARG A 281 -17.19 11.25 3.88
N PHE A 282 -16.18 10.38 3.91
CA PHE A 282 -14.82 10.77 3.57
C PHE A 282 -14.65 10.98 2.07
N HIS A 283 -15.31 10.20 1.22
CA HIS A 283 -15.38 10.49 -0.21
C HIS A 283 -15.93 11.91 -0.49
N GLU A 284 -16.99 12.32 0.20
CA GLU A 284 -17.53 13.68 0.07
C GLU A 284 -16.57 14.76 0.61
N TYR A 285 -15.77 14.46 1.63
CA TYR A 285 -14.78 15.41 2.17
C TYR A 285 -13.63 15.60 1.18
N GLU A 286 -13.09 14.50 0.65
CA GLU A 286 -12.01 14.52 -0.32
C GLU A 286 -12.39 15.18 -1.64
N LEU A 287 -13.64 15.02 -2.09
CA LEU A 287 -14.13 15.81 -3.22
C LEU A 287 -14.05 17.31 -2.92
N GLY A 288 -14.36 17.73 -1.69
CA GLY A 288 -14.22 19.12 -1.26
C GLY A 288 -12.77 19.60 -1.23
N HIS A 289 -11.84 18.75 -0.81
CA HIS A 289 -10.41 19.03 -0.81
C HIS A 289 -9.86 19.14 -2.24
N LEU A 290 -10.17 18.18 -3.10
CA LEU A 290 -9.80 18.19 -4.52
C LEU A 290 -10.26 19.49 -5.20
N HIS A 291 -11.53 19.88 -5.04
CA HIS A 291 -12.03 21.14 -5.61
C HIS A 291 -11.32 22.37 -5.03
N TYR A 292 -10.94 22.35 -3.76
CA TYR A 292 -10.19 23.43 -3.14
C TYR A 292 -8.79 23.56 -3.75
N VAL A 293 -8.07 22.46 -3.92
CA VAL A 293 -6.72 22.43 -4.52
C VAL A 293 -6.79 22.75 -6.02
N MET A 294 -7.83 22.33 -6.74
CA MET A 294 -8.09 22.73 -8.13
C MET A 294 -8.17 24.25 -8.29
N GLU A 295 -8.85 24.95 -7.37
CA GLU A 295 -8.91 26.41 -7.43
C GLU A 295 -7.55 27.05 -7.08
N LEU A 296 -6.79 26.50 -6.13
CA LEU A 296 -5.42 26.94 -5.87
C LEU A 296 -4.53 26.79 -7.10
N PHE A 297 -4.59 25.64 -7.77
CA PHE A 297 -3.85 25.36 -9.00
C PHE A 297 -4.16 26.40 -10.09
N LYS A 298 -5.43 26.69 -10.33
CA LYS A 298 -5.85 27.73 -11.30
C LYS A 298 -5.30 29.11 -10.94
N THR A 299 -5.33 29.48 -9.66
CA THR A 299 -4.90 30.82 -9.24
C THR A 299 -3.37 30.99 -9.25
N ILE A 300 -2.63 29.96 -8.83
CA ILE A 300 -1.18 30.01 -8.63
C ILE A 300 -0.45 29.62 -9.91
N GLU A 301 -0.80 28.48 -10.52
CA GLU A 301 -0.14 27.99 -11.73
C GLU A 301 -0.73 28.57 -13.02
N LYS A 302 -1.97 29.10 -12.96
CA LYS A 302 -2.69 29.61 -14.13
C LYS A 302 -2.85 28.58 -15.23
N ARG A 303 -3.06 27.33 -14.81
CA ARG A 303 -3.27 26.15 -15.65
C ARG A 303 -4.59 25.48 -15.32
N ASP A 304 -5.07 24.63 -16.21
CA ASP A 304 -6.31 23.88 -16.00
C ASP A 304 -6.00 22.60 -15.21
N PRO A 305 -6.63 22.34 -14.05
CA PRO A 305 -6.45 21.08 -13.31
C PRO A 305 -6.81 19.83 -14.13
N GLU A 306 -7.67 19.96 -15.15
CA GLU A 306 -8.00 18.85 -16.06
C GLU A 306 -6.78 18.39 -16.89
N GLU A 307 -5.69 19.15 -16.93
CA GLU A 307 -4.40 18.71 -17.51
C GLU A 307 -3.72 17.59 -16.70
N VAL A 308 -4.06 17.48 -15.41
CA VAL A 308 -3.44 16.56 -14.44
C VAL A 308 -4.39 15.42 -14.10
N LEU A 309 -5.66 15.76 -13.90
CA LEU A 309 -6.69 14.88 -13.36
C LEU A 309 -7.34 13.98 -14.44
N PRO A 310 -7.90 12.83 -14.05
CA PRO A 310 -8.72 12.03 -14.96
C PRO A 310 -9.95 12.81 -15.43
N GLU A 311 -10.21 12.85 -16.74
CA GLU A 311 -11.44 13.46 -17.28
C GLU A 311 -12.70 12.67 -16.84
N LYS A 312 -12.59 11.34 -16.86
CA LYS A 312 -13.64 10.38 -16.49
C LYS A 312 -13.21 9.56 -15.30
N LEU A 313 -14.19 9.09 -14.52
CA LEU A 313 -13.93 8.13 -13.47
C LEU A 313 -13.26 6.88 -14.07
N PRO A 314 -12.02 6.54 -13.65
CA PRO A 314 -11.39 5.28 -14.05
C PRO A 314 -12.16 4.07 -13.52
N GLU A 315 -11.82 2.88 -14.01
CA GLU A 315 -12.27 1.65 -13.38
C GLU A 315 -11.79 1.62 -11.92
N LEU A 316 -12.69 1.27 -11.00
CA LEU A 316 -12.42 1.32 -9.57
C LEU A 316 -11.53 0.16 -9.14
N LEU A 317 -10.78 0.38 -8.06
CA LEU A 317 -9.93 -0.64 -7.48
C LEU A 317 -10.78 -1.84 -7.04
N THR A 318 -10.39 -3.03 -7.48
CA THR A 318 -11.12 -4.26 -7.15
C THR A 318 -10.55 -4.86 -5.88
N PHE A 319 -11.36 -4.86 -4.81
CA PHE A 319 -11.08 -5.56 -3.55
C PHE A 319 -11.68 -6.97 -3.60
N ALA A 320 -10.95 -7.91 -4.18
CA ALA A 320 -11.33 -9.30 -4.32
C ALA A 320 -10.09 -10.21 -4.27
N ASN A 321 -10.29 -11.53 -4.30
CA ASN A 321 -9.17 -12.47 -4.40
C ASN A 321 -8.56 -12.45 -5.81
N HIS A 322 -7.23 -12.38 -5.91
CA HIS A 322 -6.50 -12.42 -7.17
C HIS A 322 -5.71 -13.72 -7.39
N ARG A 323 -6.06 -14.81 -6.69
CA ARG A 323 -5.29 -16.08 -6.66
C ARG A 323 -4.87 -16.60 -8.02
N SER A 324 -5.78 -16.64 -9.00
CA SER A 324 -5.47 -17.16 -10.34
C SER A 324 -4.46 -16.28 -11.08
N TYR A 325 -4.59 -14.96 -10.92
CA TYR A 325 -3.66 -13.99 -11.49
C TYR A 325 -2.29 -14.11 -10.82
N ILE A 326 -2.22 -14.07 -9.49
CA ILE A 326 -0.98 -14.19 -8.72
C ILE A 326 -0.22 -15.47 -9.08
N ARG A 327 -0.90 -16.62 -9.17
CA ARG A 327 -0.27 -17.89 -9.60
C ARG A 327 0.34 -17.81 -11.00
N SER A 328 -0.35 -17.14 -11.94
CA SER A 328 0.20 -16.94 -13.29
C SER A 328 1.44 -16.04 -13.31
N VAL A 329 1.50 -15.05 -12.41
CA VAL A 329 2.67 -14.18 -12.25
C VAL A 329 3.83 -14.94 -11.59
N LEU A 330 3.56 -15.73 -10.56
CA LEU A 330 4.56 -16.60 -9.91
C LEU A 330 5.20 -17.55 -10.92
N ASP A 331 4.40 -18.23 -11.73
CA ASP A 331 4.88 -19.18 -12.75
C ASP A 331 5.76 -18.51 -13.81
N ALA A 332 5.51 -17.24 -14.12
CA ALA A 332 6.16 -16.53 -15.21
C ALA A 332 7.38 -15.68 -14.78
N GLU A 333 7.33 -15.07 -13.59
CA GLU A 333 8.17 -13.91 -13.25
C GLU A 333 8.95 -14.07 -11.92
N ALA A 334 8.74 -15.16 -11.15
CA ALA A 334 9.38 -15.35 -9.83
C ALA A 334 10.92 -15.34 -9.82
N ASP A 335 11.58 -15.66 -10.94
CA ASP A 335 13.05 -15.66 -11.05
C ASP A 335 13.63 -14.41 -11.73
N LEU A 336 12.82 -13.36 -11.93
CA LEU A 336 13.33 -12.07 -12.40
C LEU A 336 14.21 -11.38 -11.32
N ARG A 337 15.06 -10.46 -11.76
CA ARG A 337 15.97 -9.64 -10.96
C ARG A 337 15.97 -8.20 -11.47
N THR A 338 16.81 -7.36 -10.89
CA THR A 338 16.97 -5.96 -11.31
C THR A 338 18.40 -5.68 -11.77
N ASN A 339 18.53 -4.77 -12.74
CA ASN A 339 19.80 -4.19 -13.14
C ASN A 339 19.54 -2.74 -13.58
N GLY A 340 19.97 -1.79 -12.76
CA GLY A 340 19.53 -0.40 -12.84
C GLY A 340 18.01 -0.30 -12.74
N MET A 341 17.39 0.33 -13.74
CA MET A 341 15.94 0.55 -13.77
C MET A 341 15.14 -0.56 -14.45
N ASP A 342 15.80 -1.62 -14.93
CA ASP A 342 15.16 -2.69 -15.69
C ASP A 342 14.91 -3.92 -14.84
N ILE A 343 13.77 -4.56 -15.06
CA ILE A 343 13.48 -5.91 -14.59
C ILE A 343 14.05 -6.88 -15.61
N VAL A 344 15.03 -7.69 -15.19
CA VAL A 344 15.86 -8.54 -16.04
C VAL A 344 15.80 -9.99 -15.60
N LYS A 345 16.34 -10.90 -16.43
CA LYS A 345 16.50 -12.29 -16.03
C LYS A 345 17.61 -12.44 -15.00
N ARG A 346 17.61 -13.56 -14.28
CA ARG A 346 18.60 -13.85 -13.23
C ARG A 346 20.05 -13.75 -13.70
N GLU A 347 20.34 -14.21 -14.92
CA GLU A 347 21.69 -14.17 -15.49
C GLU A 347 22.22 -12.75 -15.75
N ASP A 348 21.33 -11.76 -15.85
CA ASP A 348 21.63 -10.36 -16.16
C ASP A 348 21.58 -9.45 -14.92
N GLU A 349 21.43 -10.05 -13.73
CA GLU A 349 21.40 -9.32 -12.46
C GLU A 349 22.69 -8.53 -12.21
N SER A 350 22.52 -7.32 -11.66
CA SER A 350 23.63 -6.44 -11.29
C SER A 350 24.59 -7.09 -10.29
N SER A 351 25.89 -6.93 -10.54
CA SER A 351 26.94 -7.48 -9.67
C SER A 351 26.94 -6.83 -8.28
N GLU A 352 26.50 -5.59 -8.20
CA GLU A 352 26.35 -4.79 -7.00
C GLU A 352 25.23 -5.33 -6.14
N SER A 353 24.09 -5.67 -6.74
CA SER A 353 22.97 -6.34 -6.05
C SER A 353 23.39 -7.71 -5.51
N ILE A 354 24.09 -8.52 -6.31
CA ILE A 354 24.63 -9.81 -5.86
C ILE A 354 25.59 -9.62 -4.67
N ALA A 355 26.51 -8.65 -4.75
CA ALA A 355 27.47 -8.37 -3.69
C ALA A 355 26.78 -7.90 -2.39
N TYR A 356 25.82 -6.98 -2.49
CA TYR A 356 25.04 -6.49 -1.36
C TYR A 356 24.26 -7.62 -0.69
N ARG A 357 23.51 -8.41 -1.47
CA ARG A 357 22.74 -9.56 -0.98
C ARG A 357 23.62 -10.59 -0.28
N ASN A 358 24.79 -10.91 -0.85
CA ASN A 358 25.74 -11.84 -0.22
C ASN A 358 26.27 -11.30 1.12
N GLN A 359 26.46 -9.98 1.24
CA GLN A 359 26.95 -9.37 2.46
C GLN A 359 25.90 -9.38 3.57
N VAL A 360 24.65 -9.01 3.28
CA VAL A 360 23.58 -8.99 4.30
C VAL A 360 23.19 -10.40 4.75
N ASN A 361 23.24 -11.39 3.83
CA ASN A 361 22.90 -12.78 4.12
C ASN A 361 24.10 -13.65 4.55
N ARG A 362 25.29 -13.07 4.75
CA ARG A 362 26.53 -13.83 4.99
C ARG A 362 26.44 -14.81 6.17
N GLU A 363 25.65 -14.48 7.18
CA GLU A 363 25.48 -15.26 8.42
C GLU A 363 24.12 -15.97 8.48
N GLY A 364 23.42 -16.06 7.35
CA GLY A 364 22.09 -16.65 7.22
C GLY A 364 21.00 -15.60 6.98
N SER A 365 19.77 -16.07 6.77
CA SER A 365 18.60 -15.23 6.51
C SER A 365 17.50 -15.53 7.53
N PRO A 366 16.99 -14.51 8.25
CA PRO A 366 15.88 -14.65 9.20
C PRO A 366 14.63 -15.28 8.59
N SER A 367 14.24 -14.87 7.39
CA SER A 367 13.10 -15.41 6.63
C SER A 367 13.22 -16.91 6.36
N GLN A 368 14.43 -17.41 6.08
CA GLN A 368 14.68 -18.85 5.96
C GLN A 368 14.59 -19.56 7.31
N ALA A 369 15.12 -18.95 8.38
CA ALA A 369 15.09 -19.52 9.73
C ALA A 369 13.68 -19.61 10.32
N VAL A 370 12.82 -18.63 10.04
CA VAL A 370 11.41 -18.63 10.48
C VAL A 370 10.61 -19.70 9.76
N ALA A 371 10.74 -19.78 8.43
CA ALA A 371 9.98 -20.72 7.60
C ALA A 371 10.59 -22.13 7.53
N ALA A 372 11.65 -22.41 8.28
CA ALA A 372 12.33 -23.70 8.26
C ALA A 372 11.38 -24.83 8.70
N GLY A 373 11.04 -25.73 7.77
CA GLY A 373 10.12 -26.84 8.02
C GLY A 373 8.64 -26.43 8.05
N TYR A 374 8.33 -25.15 7.87
CA TYR A 374 6.95 -24.69 7.74
C TYR A 374 6.38 -25.10 6.38
N ARG A 375 5.16 -25.59 6.38
CA ARG A 375 4.34 -25.81 5.19
C ARG A 375 2.90 -25.52 5.57
N TRP A 376 2.32 -24.51 4.95
CA TRP A 376 0.91 -24.25 5.13
C TRP A 376 0.07 -25.30 4.41
N ILE A 377 -0.89 -25.89 5.11
CA ILE A 377 -1.95 -26.74 4.58
C ILE A 377 -3.23 -26.44 5.38
N PRO A 378 -4.43 -26.56 4.78
CA PRO A 378 -5.66 -26.38 5.54
C PRO A 378 -5.68 -27.30 6.78
N GLY A 379 -5.86 -26.72 7.97
CA GLY A 379 -5.82 -27.47 9.24
C GLY A 379 -4.46 -27.52 9.95
N THR A 380 -3.49 -26.66 9.60
CA THR A 380 -2.17 -26.56 10.26
C THR A 380 -2.21 -26.22 11.75
N GLU A 381 -3.33 -25.75 12.27
CA GLU A 381 -3.60 -25.54 13.70
C GLU A 381 -3.52 -26.85 14.50
N LEU A 382 -3.62 -27.99 13.82
CA LEU A 382 -3.49 -29.31 14.40
C LEU A 382 -2.02 -29.75 14.27
N ASN A 383 -1.31 -29.83 15.41
CA ASN A 383 0.03 -30.40 15.51
C ASN A 383 0.13 -31.74 14.76
N GLN A 384 0.68 -31.72 13.54
CA GLN A 384 0.95 -32.94 12.81
C GLN A 384 2.20 -33.58 13.41
N LYS A 385 2.13 -34.90 13.67
CA LYS A 385 3.34 -35.65 14.02
C LYS A 385 4.25 -35.62 12.80
N ILE A 386 5.40 -34.95 12.92
CA ILE A 386 6.49 -35.06 11.95
C ILE A 386 6.81 -36.56 11.81
N ALA A 387 6.62 -37.09 10.61
CA ALA A 387 6.87 -38.50 10.28
C ALA A 387 8.35 -38.74 9.98
#